data_AF-A0A367YQ75-F1
#
_entry.id   AF-A0A367YQ75-F1
#
_cell.length_a   1.000
_cell.length_b   1.000
_cell.length_c   1.000
_cell.angle_alpha   90.00
_cell.angle_beta   90.00
_cell.angle_gamma   90.00
#
_symmetry.space_group_name_H-M   'P 1'
#
loop_
_entity.id
_entity.type
_entity.pdbx_description
1 polymer ?
#
loop_
_entity_poly.entity_id
_entity_poly.type
_entity_poly.pdbx_seq_one_letter_code
_entity_poly.pdbx_strand_id
1 'polypeptide(L)'
;MTKVLVAVVAFEVIVFGLAIFVMIQVSQVPVGLAVGLCVGAALLAVLSAATLRRPLGQLLGHLTQLVAVLLGLATSAMFVMGGFFALLWLVTFVLGKRLDQQGVTGSR
;
A
#
# COMPACT_ATOMS: atom_id res chain seq x y z
N MET A 1 -11.94 -12.16 -2.65
CA MET A 1 -10.54 -11.82 -2.35
C MET A 1 -10.21 -10.35 -2.57
N THR A 2 -10.57 -9.75 -3.71
CA THR A 2 -10.24 -8.34 -4.06
C THR A 2 -10.62 -7.31 -2.99
N LYS A 3 -11.73 -7.50 -2.25
CA LYS A 3 -12.18 -6.58 -1.19
C LYS A 3 -11.13 -6.36 -0.09
N VAL A 4 -10.41 -7.41 0.31
CA VAL A 4 -9.41 -7.31 1.39
C VAL A 4 -8.19 -6.52 0.92
N LEU A 5 -7.71 -6.81 -0.29
CA LEU A 5 -6.58 -6.08 -0.89
C LEU A 5 -6.93 -4.60 -1.13
N VAL A 6 -8.17 -4.30 -1.54
CA VAL A 6 -8.67 -2.92 -1.63
C VAL A 6 -8.65 -2.25 -0.26
N ALA A 7 -9.08 -2.93 0.80
CA ALA A 7 -9.09 -2.36 2.15
C ALA A 7 -7.67 -2.02 2.66
N VAL A 8 -6.68 -2.89 2.38
CA VAL A 8 -5.27 -2.64 2.73
C VAL A 8 -4.80 -1.33 2.09
N VAL A 9 -4.95 -1.20 0.78
CA VAL A 9 -4.45 -0.03 0.04
C VAL A 9 -5.29 1.23 0.31
N ALA A 10 -6.59 1.09 0.57
CA ALA A 10 -7.44 2.22 0.96
C ALA A 10 -7.04 2.79 2.33
N PHE A 11 -6.63 1.93 3.27
CA PHE A 11 -6.14 2.39 4.57
C PHE A 11 -4.77 3.08 4.45
N GLU A 12 -3.91 2.66 3.52
CA GLU A 12 -2.64 3.35 3.25
C GLU A 12 -2.84 4.82 2.87
N VAL A 13 -3.93 5.17 2.18
CA VAL A 13 -4.26 6.57 1.87
C VAL A 13 -4.35 7.41 3.15
N ILE A 14 -4.96 6.86 4.20
CA ILE A 14 -5.07 7.50 5.52
C ILE A 14 -3.67 7.58 6.16
N VAL A 15 -2.90 6.51 6.11
CA VAL A 15 -1.54 6.45 6.64
C VAL A 15 -0.64 7.50 5.99
N PHE A 16 -0.71 7.66 4.66
CA PHE A 16 0.05 8.69 3.94
C PHE A 16 -0.44 10.11 4.29
N GLY A 17 -1.74 10.31 4.50
CA GLY A 17 -2.26 11.59 5.00
C GLY A 17 -1.68 11.95 6.37
N LEU A 18 -1.65 10.99 7.29
CA LEU A 18 -1.02 11.18 8.60
C LEU A 18 0.51 11.31 8.52
N ALA A 19 1.13 10.66 7.55
CA ALA A 19 2.57 10.75 7.30
C ALA A 19 3.02 12.19 6.99
N ILE A 20 2.18 12.98 6.30
CA ILE A 20 2.46 14.41 6.03
C ILE A 20 2.72 15.14 7.34
N PHE A 21 1.85 14.95 8.34
CA PHE A 21 2.00 15.58 9.64
C PHE A 21 3.28 15.14 10.35
N VAL A 22 3.57 13.84 10.36
CA VAL A 22 4.79 13.28 10.98
C VAL A 22 6.04 13.81 10.28
N MET A 23 6.05 13.86 8.94
CA MET A 23 7.19 14.36 8.16
C MET A 23 7.50 15.83 8.48
N ILE A 24 6.48 16.67 8.59
CA ILE A 24 6.65 18.10 8.86
C ILE A 24 7.03 18.33 10.32
N GLN A 25 6.30 17.75 11.27
CA GLN A 25 6.44 18.07 12.69
C GLN A 25 7.58 17.29 13.37
N VAL A 26 7.81 16.04 12.97
CA VAL A 26 8.80 15.16 13.62
C VAL A 26 10.10 15.13 12.83
N SER A 27 10.03 14.96 11.51
CA SER A 27 11.20 14.78 10.65
C SER A 27 11.72 16.07 10.01
N GLN A 28 11.04 17.20 10.23
CA GLN A 28 11.41 18.53 9.72
C GLN A 28 11.61 18.55 8.19
N VAL A 29 10.87 17.70 7.47
CA VAL A 29 10.89 17.62 6.02
C VAL A 29 10.21 18.88 5.45
N PRO A 30 10.77 19.51 4.40
CA PRO A 30 10.14 20.65 3.76
C PRO A 30 8.70 20.34 3.33
N VAL A 31 7.77 21.26 3.63
CA VAL A 31 6.33 21.06 3.42
C VAL A 31 6.01 20.61 1.99
N GLY A 32 6.60 21.27 0.98
CA GLY A 32 6.36 20.92 -0.42
C GLY A 32 6.78 19.48 -0.77
N LEU A 33 7.88 19.00 -0.18
CA LEU A 33 8.38 17.65 -0.41
C LEU A 33 7.54 16.62 0.35
N ALA A 34 7.18 16.89 1.61
CA ALA A 34 6.32 16.02 2.40
C ALA A 34 4.94 15.81 1.74
N VAL A 35 4.30 16.91 1.32
CA VAL A 35 3.01 16.88 0.61
C VAL A 35 3.16 16.16 -0.74
N GLY A 36 4.19 16.49 -1.53
CA GLY A 36 4.40 15.87 -2.84
C GLY A 36 4.57 14.35 -2.77
N LEU A 37 5.42 13.87 -1.85
CA LEU A 37 5.66 12.44 -1.67
C LEU A 37 4.40 11.69 -1.20
N CYS A 38 3.73 12.21 -0.16
CA CYS A 38 2.59 11.51 0.43
C CYS A 38 1.35 11.56 -0.46
N VAL A 39 1.08 12.69 -1.14
CA VAL A 39 -0.01 12.78 -2.11
C VAL A 39 0.26 11.88 -3.31
N GLY A 40 1.50 11.85 -3.82
CA GLY A 40 1.89 10.93 -4.89
C GLY A 40 1.66 9.46 -4.51
N ALA A 41 2.06 9.06 -3.31
CA ALA A 41 1.83 7.72 -2.77
C ALA A 41 0.34 7.41 -2.57
N ALA A 42 -0.45 8.36 -2.05
CA ALA A 42 -1.88 8.22 -1.89
C ALA A 42 -2.61 8.05 -3.23
N LEU A 43 -2.23 8.81 -4.26
CA LEU A 43 -2.78 8.65 -5.60
C LEU A 43 -2.44 7.27 -6.18
N LEU A 44 -1.20 6.79 -6.00
CA LEU A 44 -0.80 5.45 -6.42
C LEU A 44 -1.64 4.36 -5.72
N ALA A 45 -1.88 4.52 -4.42
CA ALA A 45 -2.76 3.64 -3.65
C ALA A 45 -4.19 3.63 -4.20
N VAL A 46 -4.80 4.81 -4.41
CA VAL A 46 -6.15 4.93 -4.98
C VAL A 46 -6.23 4.29 -6.37
N LEU A 47 -5.23 4.53 -7.23
CA LEU A 47 -5.17 3.95 -8.57
C LEU A 47 -5.05 2.42 -8.53
N SER A 48 -4.22 1.89 -7.63
CA SER A 48 -4.14 0.45 -7.38
C SER A 48 -5.51 -0.11 -6.98
N ALA A 49 -6.14 0.47 -5.95
CA ALA A 49 -7.45 0.04 -5.46
C ALA A 49 -8.53 0.04 -6.56
N ALA A 50 -8.55 1.06 -7.42
CA ALA A 50 -9.48 1.17 -8.53
C ALA A 50 -9.24 0.11 -9.63
N THR A 51 -7.99 -0.30 -9.84
CA THR A 51 -7.59 -1.19 -10.93
C THR A 51 -7.34 -2.63 -10.50
N LEU A 52 -7.58 -2.97 -9.23
CA LEU A 52 -7.30 -4.28 -8.63
C LEU A 52 -7.99 -5.48 -9.31
N ARG A 53 -9.05 -5.23 -10.09
CA ARG A 53 -9.73 -6.24 -10.91
C ARG A 53 -8.93 -6.64 -12.15
N ARG A 54 -7.86 -5.91 -12.49
CA ARG A 54 -6.97 -6.13 -13.63
C ARG A 54 -5.57 -6.55 -13.14
N PRO A 55 -4.78 -7.26 -13.96
CA PRO A 55 -3.39 -7.61 -13.60
C PRO A 55 -2.54 -6.38 -13.27
N LEU A 56 -2.83 -5.23 -13.91
CA LEU A 56 -2.18 -3.96 -13.62
C LEU A 56 -2.39 -3.50 -12.17
N GLY A 57 -3.56 -3.71 -11.57
CA GLY A 57 -3.80 -3.31 -10.18
C GLY A 57 -2.97 -4.08 -9.17
N GLN A 58 -2.64 -5.34 -9.47
CA GLN A 58 -1.74 -6.16 -8.64
C GLN A 58 -0.32 -5.58 -8.66
N LEU A 59 0.18 -5.23 -9.85
CA LEU A 59 1.49 -4.59 -10.02
C LEU A 59 1.54 -3.24 -9.30
N LEU A 60 0.50 -2.40 -9.50
CA LEU A 60 0.40 -1.11 -8.82
C LEU A 60 0.37 -1.26 -7.30
N GLY A 61 -0.29 -2.30 -6.77
CA GLY A 61 -0.31 -2.54 -5.33
C GLY A 61 1.08 -2.89 -4.78
N HIS A 62 1.87 -3.68 -5.52
CA HIS A 62 3.26 -3.97 -5.14
C HIS A 62 4.13 -2.71 -5.19
N LEU A 63 3.90 -1.84 -6.18
CA LEU A 63 4.55 -0.54 -6.27
C LEU A 63 4.16 0.37 -5.10
N THR A 64 2.89 0.39 -4.68
CA THR A 64 2.46 1.12 -3.49
C THR A 64 3.21 0.66 -2.25
N GLN A 65 3.37 -0.65 -2.05
CA GLN A 65 4.13 -1.18 -0.91
C GLN A 65 5.61 -0.75 -0.96
N LEU A 66 6.23 -0.80 -2.13
CA LEU A 66 7.61 -0.35 -2.30
C LEU A 66 7.74 1.14 -1.97
N VAL A 67 6.82 1.98 -2.46
CA VAL A 67 6.78 3.41 -2.18
C VAL A 67 6.55 3.68 -0.69
N ALA A 68 5.64 2.95 -0.03
CA ALA A 68 5.38 3.05 1.39
C ALA A 68 6.64 2.79 2.23
N VAL A 69 7.43 1.77 1.87
CA VAL A 69 8.70 1.47 2.55
C VAL A 69 9.76 2.53 2.23
N LEU A 70 9.86 3.00 0.99
CA LEU A 70 10.82 4.04 0.59
C LEU A 70 10.54 5.41 1.23
N LEU A 71 9.27 5.72 1.54
CA LEU A 71 8.90 6.88 2.36
C LEU A 71 9.56 6.83 3.75
N GLY A 72 10.00 5.65 4.22
CA GLY A 72 10.85 5.45 5.39
C GLY A 72 12.13 6.28 5.37
N LEU A 73 12.69 6.56 4.18
CA LEU A 73 13.87 7.39 4.02
C LEU A 73 13.61 8.87 4.34
N ALA A 74 12.37 9.33 4.16
CA ALA A 74 11.96 10.68 4.53
C ALA A 74 11.50 10.76 6.00
N THR A 75 10.90 9.70 6.53
CA THR A 75 10.56 9.59 7.96
C THR A 75 10.68 8.15 8.43
N SER A 76 11.54 7.89 9.41
CA SER A 76 11.86 6.52 9.86
C SER A 76 10.62 5.74 10.35
N ALA A 77 9.58 6.43 10.84
CA ALA A 77 8.31 5.82 11.21
C ALA A 77 7.63 5.07 10.05
N MET A 78 7.86 5.48 8.80
CA MET A 78 7.29 4.82 7.61
C MET A 78 7.96 3.49 7.28
N PHE A 79 9.17 3.20 7.76
CA PHE A 79 9.72 1.84 7.64
C PHE A 79 8.87 0.82 8.40
N VAL A 80 8.40 1.21 9.59
CA VAL A 80 7.53 0.36 10.41
C VAL A 80 6.17 0.24 9.74
N MET A 81 5.52 1.38 9.45
CA MET A 81 4.17 1.36 8.87
C MET A 81 4.13 0.74 7.47
N GLY A 82 5.01 1.16 6.57
CA GLY A 82 5.13 0.58 5.23
C GLY A 82 5.51 -0.90 5.26
N GLY A 83 6.35 -1.32 6.20
CA GLY A 83 6.67 -2.73 6.42
C GLY A 83 5.45 -3.56 6.84
N PHE A 84 4.63 -3.05 7.78
CA PHE A 84 3.39 -3.70 8.19
C PHE A 84 2.40 -3.83 7.02
N PHE A 85 2.20 -2.77 6.24
CA PHE A 85 1.33 -2.80 5.07
C PHE A 85 1.85 -3.75 3.99
N ALA A 86 3.16 -3.77 3.74
CA ALA A 86 3.77 -4.67 2.77
C ALA A 86 3.60 -6.13 3.18
N LEU A 87 3.73 -6.43 4.48
CA LEU A 87 3.50 -7.75 5.02
C LEU A 87 2.03 -8.17 4.87
N LEU A 88 1.09 -7.30 5.28
CA LEU A 88 -0.34 -7.55 5.15
C LEU A 88 -0.72 -7.81 3.69
N TRP A 89 -0.22 -6.99 2.78
CA TRP A 89 -0.41 -7.12 1.34
C TRP A 89 0.12 -8.45 0.80
N LEU A 90 1.36 -8.81 1.12
CA LEU A 90 1.96 -10.08 0.69
C LEU A 90 1.18 -11.29 1.21
N VAL A 91 0.82 -11.30 2.49
CA VAL A 91 0.06 -12.39 3.12
C VAL A 91 -1.31 -12.55 2.45
N THR A 92 -2.05 -11.46 2.29
CA THR A 92 -3.37 -11.50 1.63
C THR A 92 -3.29 -11.88 0.17
N PHE A 93 -2.24 -11.44 -0.54
CA PHE A 93 -2.03 -11.80 -1.94
C PHE A 93 -1.72 -13.29 -2.10
N VAL A 94 -0.80 -13.85 -1.29
CA VAL A 94 -0.45 -15.27 -1.32
C VAL A 94 -1.65 -16.14 -0.94
N LEU A 95 -2.38 -15.76 0.12
CA LEU A 95 -3.56 -16.50 0.55
C LEU A 95 -4.67 -16.47 -0.51
N GLY A 96 -4.88 -15.33 -1.17
CA GLY A 96 -5.82 -15.21 -2.28
C GLY A 96 -5.48 -16.16 -3.42
N LYS A 97 -4.21 -16.21 -3.83
CA LYS A 97 -3.74 -17.16 -4.86
C LYS A 97 -3.94 -18.62 -4.46
N ARG A 98 -3.70 -18.98 -3.20
CA ARG A 98 -3.91 -20.35 -2.71
C ARG A 98 -5.38 -20.75 -2.74
N LEU A 99 -6.27 -19.86 -2.33
CA LEU A 99 -7.72 -20.10 -2.36
C LEU A 99 -8.26 -20.23 -3.79
N ASP A 100 -7.77 -19.40 -4.70
CA ASP A 100 -8.12 -19.49 -6.13
C ASP A 100 -7.65 -20.82 -6.74
N GLN A 101 -6.48 -21.34 -6.34
CA GLN A 101 -5.98 -22.66 -6.77
C GLN A 101 -6.78 -23.83 -6.20
N GLN A 102 -7.21 -23.75 -4.94
CA GLN A 102 -8.01 -24.80 -4.30
C GLN A 102 -9.43 -24.90 -4.88
N GLY A 103 -10.05 -23.76 -5.21
CA GLY A 103 -11.37 -23.73 -5.87
C GLY A 103 -11.42 -24.45 -7.22
N VAL A 104 -10.29 -24.58 -7.90
CA VAL A 104 -10.17 -25.33 -9.18
C VAL A 104 -10.11 -26.85 -8.96
N THR A 105 -9.76 -27.32 -7.76
CA THR A 105 -9.51 -28.75 -7.50
C THR A 105 -10.72 -29.47 -6.87
N GLY A 106 -11.73 -28.72 -6.40
CA GLY A 106 -12.88 -29.25 -5.64
C GLY A 106 -14.13 -29.64 -6.46
N SER A 107 -14.07 -29.70 -7.80
CA SER A 107 -15.22 -30.06 -8.65
C SER A 107 -15.23 -31.51 -9.14
N ARG A 108 -14.68 -32.45 -8.37
CA ARG A 108 -14.73 -33.88 -8.69
C ARG A 108 -15.40 -34.66 -7.58
#